data_AF-A0A4Q7V9A8-F1
#
_entry.id   AF-A0A4Q7V9A8-F1
#
_cell.length_a   1.000
_cell.length_b   1.000
_cell.length_c   1.000
_cell.angle_alpha   90.00
_cell.angle_beta   90.00
_cell.angle_gamma   90.00
#
_symmetry.space_group_name_H-M   'P 1'
#
loop_
_entity.id
_entity.type
_entity.pdbx_description
1 polymer ?
#
loop_
_entity_poly.entity_id
_entity_poly.type
_entity_poly.pdbx_seq_one_letter_code
_entity_poly.pdbx_strand_id
1 'polypeptide(L)'
;MKLIFALLTCSLFMCSCQENAKKVQSFSTGEKTSQSVSEETASATPNYHHVKVKEFLQTSSYTYLFVNENDKDFWIAVRKLDAKVGDDVYYQKALVMNDFKSKELDRVFETVLFVQGNTSTPPTSSPSAKMPAKKMPPKVDKKIEGIHVNPVKGGINIAELFKNKEQYAGKKVIVSGKVVKVNNAIMKKNWIHIQDGTSDADNFDLTLTTQNQANMGDIITIEGTVFLNKDFGAGYSYDLIIEEAVIK
;
A
#
# COMPACT_ATOMS: atom_id res chain seq x y z
N MET A 1 49.38 -12.76 -35.42
CA MET A 1 50.78 -13.23 -35.39
C MET A 1 51.41 -12.72 -34.10
N LYS A 2 52.14 -13.57 -33.37
CA LYS A 2 52.66 -13.47 -31.97
C LYS A 2 51.57 -13.72 -30.90
N LEU A 3 51.41 -14.87 -30.23
CA LEU A 3 52.26 -16.02 -29.87
C LEU A 3 53.39 -15.68 -28.90
N ILE A 4 53.21 -16.07 -27.62
CA ILE A 4 54.15 -16.62 -26.59
C ILE A 4 53.36 -16.65 -25.24
N PHE A 5 52.90 -17.80 -24.76
CA PHE A 5 53.58 -18.81 -23.89
C PHE A 5 53.85 -18.35 -22.45
N ALA A 6 53.15 -18.94 -21.46
CA ALA A 6 53.76 -19.56 -20.26
C ALA A 6 52.69 -20.15 -19.33
N LEU A 7 52.62 -21.49 -19.34
CA LEU A 7 52.12 -22.34 -18.26
C LEU A 7 52.90 -22.06 -16.96
N LEU A 8 52.22 -22.03 -15.80
CA LEU A 8 52.76 -22.63 -14.58
C LEU A 8 51.64 -23.09 -13.63
N THR A 9 51.54 -24.40 -13.49
CA THR A 9 50.73 -25.18 -12.56
C THR A 9 51.43 -25.34 -11.21
N CYS A 10 50.71 -25.17 -10.08
CA CYS A 10 50.93 -25.75 -8.74
C CYS A 10 50.05 -24.96 -7.75
N SER A 11 49.35 -25.47 -6.74
CA SER A 11 49.26 -26.80 -6.13
C SER A 11 47.95 -26.81 -5.32
N LEU A 12 47.32 -27.97 -5.22
CA LEU A 12 46.31 -28.28 -4.21
C LEU A 12 46.87 -28.00 -2.80
N PHE A 13 46.01 -27.51 -1.90
CA PHE A 13 46.04 -27.87 -0.49
C PHE A 13 44.61 -28.11 0.00
N MET A 14 44.25 -29.39 0.08
CA MET A 14 43.13 -29.89 0.87
C MET A 14 43.46 -29.65 2.35
N CYS A 15 42.56 -28.97 3.08
CA CYS A 15 42.53 -29.04 4.53
C CYS A 15 41.28 -29.85 4.92
N SER A 16 41.51 -31.15 5.09
CA SER A 16 40.64 -32.08 5.80
C SER A 16 41.05 -32.08 7.28
N CYS A 17 40.07 -32.05 8.18
CA CYS A 17 40.05 -32.52 9.58
C CYS A 17 38.89 -31.79 10.29
N GLN A 18 38.08 -32.38 11.16
CA GLN A 18 37.85 -33.76 11.58
C GLN A 18 36.60 -33.69 12.47
N GLU A 19 35.71 -34.65 12.29
CA GLU A 19 34.53 -34.91 13.11
C GLU A 19 34.89 -35.16 14.58
N ASN A 20 34.11 -34.61 15.51
CA ASN A 20 33.98 -35.16 16.85
C ASN A 20 32.60 -34.84 17.43
N ALA A 21 31.67 -35.77 17.23
CA ALA A 21 30.48 -35.91 18.04
C ALA A 21 30.87 -36.37 19.45
N LYS A 22 30.36 -35.69 20.49
CA LYS A 22 30.33 -36.25 21.84
C LYS A 22 28.93 -36.10 22.44
N LYS A 23 28.25 -37.24 22.48
CA LYS A 23 27.01 -37.52 23.21
C LYS A 23 27.35 -37.84 24.66
N VAL A 24 26.73 -37.16 25.62
CA VAL A 24 26.56 -37.59 27.03
C VAL A 24 25.19 -37.05 27.46
N GLN A 25 24.14 -37.86 27.33
CA GLN A 25 23.43 -38.59 28.39
C GLN A 25 22.60 -37.71 29.35
N SER A 26 21.30 -37.98 29.33
CA SER A 26 20.26 -37.49 30.24
C SER A 26 20.37 -38.16 31.61
N PHE A 27 19.87 -37.52 32.68
CA PHE A 27 18.96 -38.15 33.64
C PHE A 27 18.29 -37.09 34.56
N SER A 28 16.96 -37.07 34.50
CA SER A 28 15.98 -37.01 35.60
C SER A 28 15.88 -35.82 36.58
N THR A 29 14.72 -35.17 36.46
CA THR A 29 13.69 -34.89 37.51
C THR A 29 14.03 -33.97 38.69
N GLY A 30 13.25 -32.88 38.80
CA GLY A 30 13.10 -32.12 40.05
C GLY A 30 12.35 -30.79 39.89
N GLU A 31 11.03 -30.86 40.03
CA GLU A 31 10.11 -29.85 40.60
C GLU A 31 10.07 -28.37 40.17
N LYS A 32 8.85 -27.98 39.77
CA LYS A 32 8.10 -26.75 40.11
C LYS A 32 8.90 -25.47 40.37
N THR A 33 8.71 -24.50 39.48
CA THR A 33 8.12 -23.21 39.86
C THR A 33 7.34 -22.65 38.68
N SER A 34 6.01 -22.75 38.79
CA SER A 34 5.06 -21.99 37.98
C SER A 34 5.13 -20.54 38.47
N GLN A 35 5.87 -19.69 37.75
CA GLN A 35 5.68 -18.25 37.82
C GLN A 35 4.73 -17.87 36.69
N SER A 36 3.45 -17.92 37.04
CA SER A 36 2.38 -17.13 36.44
C SER A 36 2.84 -15.67 36.37
N VAL A 37 3.33 -15.25 35.21
CA VAL A 37 3.42 -13.82 34.89
C VAL A 37 1.98 -13.34 34.76
N SER A 38 1.59 -12.59 35.78
CA SER A 38 0.38 -11.79 35.86
C SER A 38 0.04 -11.15 34.52
N GLU A 39 -1.18 -11.43 34.03
CA GLU A 39 -1.92 -10.54 33.15
C GLU A 39 -2.05 -9.18 33.85
N GLU A 40 -1.10 -8.31 33.58
CA GLU A 40 -1.24 -6.89 33.88
C GLU A 40 -2.17 -6.31 32.82
N THR A 41 -3.34 -5.90 33.30
CA THR A 41 -4.43 -5.32 32.54
C THR A 41 -3.96 -3.98 31.98
N ALA A 42 -3.44 -4.00 30.74
CA ALA A 42 -3.05 -2.79 30.04
C ALA A 42 -4.27 -1.89 29.85
N SER A 43 -4.27 -0.77 30.57
CA SER A 43 -5.18 0.34 30.35
C SER A 43 -5.10 0.77 28.89
N ALA A 44 -6.21 0.69 28.17
CA ALA A 44 -6.36 1.09 26.78
C ALA A 44 -6.24 2.62 26.64
N THR A 45 -5.02 3.14 26.74
CA THR A 45 -4.68 4.45 26.17
C THR A 45 -4.46 4.25 24.67
N PRO A 46 -5.12 5.02 23.80
CA PRO A 46 -4.79 4.97 22.39
C PRO A 46 -3.35 5.50 22.23
N ASN A 47 -2.41 4.67 21.76
CA ASN A 47 -1.05 5.11 21.46
C ASN A 47 -1.11 6.07 20.25
N TYR A 48 -1.00 7.36 20.52
CA TYR A 48 -0.85 8.38 19.50
C TYR A 48 0.63 8.72 19.35
N HIS A 49 1.10 8.72 18.10
CA HIS A 49 2.32 9.38 17.68
C HIS A 49 2.12 10.89 17.74
N HIS A 50 3.18 11.62 18.11
CA HIS A 50 3.21 13.07 18.14
C HIS A 50 4.45 13.53 17.37
N VAL A 51 4.22 14.22 16.26
CA VAL A 51 5.29 14.62 15.36
C VAL A 51 5.24 16.13 15.12
N LYS A 52 6.41 16.74 14.93
CA LYS A 52 6.55 18.17 14.64
C LYS A 52 6.97 18.40 13.19
N VAL A 53 6.24 19.25 12.48
CA VAL A 53 6.51 19.56 11.07
C VAL A 53 7.78 20.39 10.91
N LYS A 54 8.72 19.92 10.10
CA LYS A 54 9.97 20.61 9.72
C LYS A 54 9.90 21.18 8.31
N GLU A 55 9.24 20.47 7.40
CA GLU A 55 9.04 20.87 6.00
C GLU A 55 7.71 20.30 5.51
N PHE A 56 7.11 20.90 4.49
CA PHE A 56 5.95 20.34 3.82
C PHE A 56 5.99 20.54 2.31
N LEU A 57 5.42 19.58 1.58
CA LEU A 57 5.22 19.60 0.13
C LEU A 57 3.75 19.34 -0.16
N GLN A 58 3.10 20.32 -0.80
CA GLN A 58 1.68 20.26 -1.10
C GLN A 58 1.45 19.63 -2.48
N THR A 59 0.52 18.68 -2.56
CA THR A 59 -0.01 18.18 -3.83
C THR A 59 -1.52 18.40 -3.92
N SER A 60 -2.10 17.99 -5.05
CA SER A 60 -3.53 18.04 -5.33
C SER A 60 -4.38 17.36 -4.25
N SER A 61 -3.95 16.18 -3.77
CA SER A 61 -4.75 15.31 -2.88
C SER A 61 -4.11 15.05 -1.50
N TYR A 62 -2.81 15.26 -1.36
CA TYR A 62 -2.05 14.99 -0.13
C TYR A 62 -1.16 16.18 0.24
N THR A 63 -0.76 16.23 1.51
CA THR A 63 0.33 17.07 1.99
C THR A 63 1.39 16.14 2.58
N TYR A 64 2.59 16.18 2.02
CA TYR A 64 3.74 15.43 2.51
C TYR A 64 4.45 16.29 3.53
N LEU A 65 4.63 15.78 4.74
CA LEU A 65 5.25 16.49 5.85
C LEU A 65 6.55 15.78 6.21
N PHE A 66 7.66 16.50 6.21
CA PHE A 66 8.88 16.04 6.86
C PHE A 66 8.74 16.39 8.33
N VAL A 67 8.78 15.37 9.19
CA VAL A 67 8.44 15.53 10.60
C VAL A 67 9.52 14.94 11.49
N ASN A 68 9.60 15.44 12.72
CA ASN A 68 10.43 14.90 13.78
C ASN A 68 9.57 14.26 14.87
N GLU A 69 9.94 13.06 15.29
CA GLU A 69 9.42 12.38 16.49
C GLU A 69 10.60 11.75 17.23
N ASN A 70 10.81 12.11 18.49
CA ASN A 70 11.87 11.54 19.35
C ASN A 70 13.25 11.50 18.66
N ASP A 71 13.70 12.64 18.13
CA ASP A 71 14.97 12.82 17.40
C ASP A 71 15.10 12.02 16.08
N LYS A 72 14.01 11.41 15.59
CA LYS A 72 13.96 10.77 14.29
C LYS A 72 13.19 11.62 13.30
N ASP A 73 13.82 11.90 12.17
CA ASP A 73 13.19 12.58 11.06
C ASP A 73 12.68 11.58 10.01
N PHE A 74 11.44 11.76 9.55
CA PHE A 74 10.86 10.92 8.48
C PHE A 74 9.75 11.66 7.74
N TRP A 75 9.38 11.14 6.58
CA TRP A 75 8.26 11.66 5.80
C TRP A 75 6.95 10.99 6.19
N ILE A 76 5.92 11.80 6.41
CA ILE A 76 4.53 11.35 6.45
C ILE A 76 3.74 11.97 5.30
N ALA A 77 2.74 11.26 4.79
CA ALA A 77 1.76 11.78 3.86
C ALA A 77 0.40 11.81 4.56
N VAL A 78 -0.17 13.01 4.71
CA VAL A 78 -1.51 13.22 5.27
C VAL A 78 -2.45 13.68 4.16
N ARG A 79 -3.76 13.56 4.39
CA ARG A 79 -4.74 14.21 3.51
C ARG A 79 -4.43 15.70 3.42
N LYS A 80 -4.75 16.31 2.28
CA LYS A 80 -4.54 17.73 2.03
C LYS A 80 -4.88 18.57 3.27
N LEU A 81 -3.84 19.17 3.82
CA LEU A 81 -3.81 19.95 5.06
C LEU A 81 -3.03 21.23 4.77
N ASP A 82 -3.54 22.35 5.24
CA ASP A 82 -2.80 23.62 5.22
C ASP A 82 -1.80 23.63 6.37
N ALA A 83 -0.61 23.06 6.13
CA ALA A 83 0.42 22.85 7.14
C ALA A 83 1.42 24.01 7.22
N LYS A 84 2.00 24.21 8.40
CA LYS A 84 3.08 25.17 8.65
C LYS A 84 4.25 24.49 9.35
N VAL A 85 5.43 25.03 9.16
CA VAL A 85 6.63 24.59 9.90
C VAL A 85 6.41 24.89 11.39
N GLY A 86 6.70 23.90 12.23
CA GLY A 86 6.49 23.95 13.68
C GLY A 86 5.19 23.31 14.15
N ASP A 87 4.23 23.05 13.24
CA ASP A 87 2.93 22.45 13.58
C ASP A 87 3.09 21.08 14.24
N ASP A 88 2.21 20.82 15.21
CA ASP A 88 2.08 19.53 15.85
C ASP A 88 1.04 18.68 15.12
N VAL A 89 1.39 17.44 14.81
CA VAL A 89 0.51 16.47 14.16
C VAL A 89 0.48 15.19 14.99
N TYR A 90 -0.71 14.71 15.29
CA TYR A 90 -0.93 13.48 16.05
C TYR A 90 -1.57 12.43 15.16
N TYR A 91 -1.16 11.17 15.29
CA TYR A 91 -1.79 10.06 14.55
C TYR A 91 -1.65 8.72 15.26
N GLN A 92 -2.45 7.73 14.86
CA GLN A 92 -2.39 6.37 15.44
C GLN A 92 -1.93 5.30 14.45
N LYS A 93 -2.36 5.44 13.20
CA LYS A 93 -2.17 4.42 12.17
C LYS A 93 -1.51 5.04 10.96
N ALA A 94 -0.51 4.35 10.44
CA ALA A 94 0.17 4.70 9.21
C ALA A 94 0.46 3.45 8.38
N LEU A 95 0.47 3.59 7.06
CA LEU A 95 1.01 2.58 6.16
C LEU A 95 2.42 2.99 5.74
N VAL A 96 3.39 2.11 5.97
CA VAL A 96 4.78 2.34 5.55
C VAL A 96 4.90 2.01 4.07
N MET A 97 5.38 2.98 3.30
CA MET A 97 5.66 2.83 1.88
C MET A 97 7.14 3.06 1.64
N ASN A 98 7.82 2.05 1.11
CA ASN A 98 9.22 2.15 0.71
C ASN A 98 9.31 2.42 -0.79
N ASP A 99 10.35 3.14 -1.21
CA ASP A 99 10.64 3.46 -2.62
C ASP A 99 9.46 4.12 -3.35
N PHE A 100 8.71 4.97 -2.65
CA PHE A 100 7.51 5.60 -3.16
C PHE A 100 7.86 6.75 -4.12
N LYS A 101 7.58 6.57 -5.41
CA LYS A 101 7.71 7.64 -6.42
C LYS A 101 6.44 8.49 -6.51
N SER A 102 6.52 9.74 -6.08
CA SER A 102 5.51 10.75 -6.34
C SER A 102 5.68 11.33 -7.74
N LYS A 103 4.67 11.16 -8.59
CA LYS A 103 4.65 11.73 -9.95
C LYS A 103 4.47 13.25 -9.93
N GLU A 104 3.61 13.75 -9.04
CA GLU A 104 3.29 15.18 -8.98
C GLU A 104 4.46 16.02 -8.44
N LEU A 105 5.26 15.43 -7.54
CA LEU A 105 6.46 16.09 -7.00
C LEU A 105 7.75 15.74 -7.77
N ASP A 106 7.66 14.89 -8.79
CA ASP A 106 8.80 14.27 -9.48
C ASP A 106 9.92 13.82 -8.52
N ARG A 107 9.52 13.12 -7.45
CA ARG A 107 10.41 12.75 -6.34
C ARG A 107 10.20 11.31 -5.91
N VAL A 108 11.28 10.64 -5.53
CA VAL A 108 11.25 9.34 -4.86
C VAL A 108 11.50 9.53 -3.36
N PHE A 109 10.62 8.96 -2.55
CA PHE A 109 10.77 8.85 -1.11
C PHE A 109 11.28 7.45 -0.79
N GLU A 110 12.45 7.34 -0.15
CA GLU A 110 12.98 6.06 0.32
C GLU A 110 12.00 5.38 1.29
N THR A 111 11.41 6.17 2.20
CA THR A 111 10.32 5.74 3.07
C THR A 111 9.38 6.90 3.32
N VAL A 112 8.07 6.64 3.24
CA VAL A 112 7.01 7.58 3.60
C VAL A 112 5.87 6.85 4.30
N LEU A 113 5.37 7.44 5.39
CA LEU A 113 4.27 6.90 6.17
C LEU A 113 2.96 7.57 5.75
N PHE A 114 2.05 6.82 5.14
CA PHE A 114 0.72 7.32 4.81
C PHE A 114 -0.15 7.29 6.07
N VAL A 115 -0.28 8.45 6.69
CA VAL A 115 -0.91 8.67 7.98
C VAL A 115 -2.41 8.91 7.83
N GLN A 116 -3.19 8.38 8.78
CA GLN A 116 -4.64 8.57 8.83
C GLN A 116 -5.17 9.01 10.18
N GLY A 117 -6.30 9.72 10.11
CA GLY A 117 -6.97 10.26 11.29
C GLY A 117 -6.10 11.26 12.03
N ASN A 118 -5.24 12.00 11.30
CA ASN A 118 -4.35 12.94 11.94
C ASN A 118 -5.13 14.13 12.53
N THR A 119 -4.69 14.60 13.70
CA THR A 119 -5.22 15.79 14.35
C THR A 119 -4.10 16.79 14.59
N SER A 120 -4.42 18.08 14.53
CA SER A 120 -3.49 19.17 14.88
C SER A 120 -3.56 19.55 16.36
N THR A 121 -4.45 18.92 17.11
CA THR A 121 -4.62 19.11 18.56
C THR A 121 -4.27 17.83 19.29
N PRO A 122 -3.69 17.90 20.50
CA PRO A 122 -3.44 16.74 21.33
C PRO A 122 -4.74 15.98 21.55
N PRO A 123 -4.76 14.65 21.39
CA PRO A 123 -5.92 13.85 21.71
C PRO A 123 -6.09 13.84 23.23
N THR A 124 -6.94 14.72 23.76
CA THR A 124 -7.40 14.61 25.15
C THR A 124 -8.18 13.31 25.29
N SER A 125 -7.93 12.59 26.39
CA SER A 125 -8.58 11.34 26.77
C SER A 125 -10.09 11.54 26.96
N SER A 126 -10.83 11.58 25.85
CA SER A 126 -12.28 11.51 25.84
C SER A 126 -12.71 10.73 24.59
N PRO A 127 -13.57 9.72 24.72
CA PRO A 127 -13.91 8.85 23.62
C PRO A 127 -14.79 9.59 22.61
N SER A 128 -14.40 9.53 21.34
CA SER A 128 -15.23 9.86 20.18
C SER A 128 -15.74 11.30 20.06
N ALA A 129 -14.91 12.17 19.47
CA ALA A 129 -15.38 12.76 18.23
C ALA A 129 -15.17 11.70 17.14
N LYS A 130 -16.19 10.86 16.89
CA LYS A 130 -16.25 10.07 15.66
C LYS A 130 -16.30 11.07 14.51
N MET A 131 -15.14 11.55 14.06
CA MET A 131 -15.03 11.83 12.64
C MET A 131 -15.34 10.49 11.98
N PRO A 132 -16.41 10.38 11.16
CA PRO A 132 -16.65 9.14 10.46
C PRO A 132 -15.38 8.86 9.67
N ALA A 133 -14.68 7.77 10.03
CA ALA A 133 -13.65 7.19 9.20
C ALA A 133 -14.38 6.76 7.93
N LYS A 134 -14.56 7.71 7.01
CA LYS A 134 -15.06 7.41 5.68
C LYS A 134 -13.99 6.49 5.12
N LYS A 135 -14.32 5.21 5.03
CA LYS A 135 -13.64 4.22 4.18
C LYS A 135 -13.43 4.93 2.85
N MET A 136 -12.21 5.38 2.60
CA MET A 136 -11.89 6.17 1.43
C MET A 136 -10.72 5.48 0.76
N PRO A 137 -10.99 4.62 -0.23
CA PRO A 137 -10.09 4.65 -1.36
C PRO A 137 -10.15 6.08 -1.94
N PRO A 138 -9.08 6.57 -2.57
CA PRO A 138 -9.13 7.87 -3.22
C PRO A 138 -9.97 7.72 -4.50
N LYS A 139 -11.30 7.66 -4.32
CA LYS A 139 -12.31 7.60 -5.38
C LYS A 139 -12.11 8.83 -6.25
N VAL A 140 -12.16 8.65 -7.57
CA VAL A 140 -12.18 9.78 -8.48
C VAL A 140 -13.48 10.54 -8.22
N ASP A 141 -13.38 11.79 -7.77
CA ASP A 141 -14.52 12.56 -7.26
C ASP A 141 -15.54 12.96 -8.34
N LYS A 142 -15.21 12.75 -9.63
CA LYS A 142 -16.06 13.13 -10.76
C LYS A 142 -16.10 12.05 -11.82
N LYS A 143 -17.32 11.75 -12.29
CA LYS A 143 -17.53 11.09 -13.57
C LYS A 143 -17.05 12.03 -14.68
N ILE A 144 -16.21 11.53 -15.58
CA ILE A 144 -15.71 12.34 -16.69
C ILE A 144 -16.70 12.22 -17.85
N GLU A 145 -17.34 13.35 -18.20
CA GLU A 145 -18.27 13.43 -19.33
C GLU A 145 -17.55 13.17 -20.66
N GLY A 146 -18.26 12.56 -21.62
CA GLY A 146 -17.76 12.30 -22.97
C GLY A 146 -16.86 11.08 -23.12
N ILE A 147 -16.64 10.28 -22.06
CA ILE A 147 -16.03 8.96 -22.19
C ILE A 147 -17.09 7.99 -22.70
N HIS A 148 -16.79 7.29 -23.79
CA HIS A 148 -17.60 6.18 -24.31
C HIS A 148 -16.66 5.07 -24.78
N VAL A 149 -16.58 3.98 -24.00
CA VAL A 149 -15.79 2.79 -24.35
C VAL A 149 -16.72 1.59 -24.37
N ASN A 150 -16.89 0.98 -25.54
CA ASN A 150 -17.73 -0.20 -25.68
C ASN A 150 -17.02 -1.44 -25.13
N PRO A 151 -17.75 -2.39 -24.51
CA PRO A 151 -17.18 -3.69 -24.14
C PRO A 151 -16.61 -4.42 -25.35
N VAL A 152 -15.45 -5.04 -25.16
CA VAL A 152 -14.88 -5.99 -26.13
C VAL A 152 -15.66 -7.31 -26.14
N LYS A 153 -15.43 -8.16 -27.13
CA LYS A 153 -16.07 -9.49 -27.22
C LYS A 153 -15.78 -10.31 -25.95
N GLY A 154 -16.83 -10.74 -25.26
CA GLY A 154 -16.72 -11.49 -24.00
C GLY A 154 -16.36 -10.63 -22.78
N GLY A 155 -16.27 -9.32 -22.94
CA GLY A 155 -16.13 -8.36 -21.86
C GLY A 155 -17.47 -7.75 -21.43
N ILE A 156 -17.43 -7.07 -20.30
CA ILE A 156 -18.57 -6.38 -19.68
C ILE A 156 -18.24 -4.90 -19.47
N ASN A 157 -19.27 -4.06 -19.33
CA ASN A 157 -19.08 -2.67 -18.92
C ASN A 157 -19.00 -2.53 -17.39
N ILE A 158 -18.54 -1.38 -16.93
CA ILE A 158 -18.36 -1.07 -15.51
C ILE A 158 -19.70 -1.08 -14.76
N ALA A 159 -20.76 -0.51 -15.35
CA ALA A 159 -22.08 -0.51 -14.71
C ALA A 159 -22.61 -1.94 -14.45
N GLU A 160 -22.45 -2.85 -15.41
CA GLU A 160 -22.87 -4.24 -15.30
C GLU A 160 -22.06 -4.99 -14.24
N LEU A 161 -20.75 -4.73 -14.18
CA LEU A 161 -19.88 -5.29 -13.14
C LEU A 161 -20.32 -4.85 -11.74
N PHE A 162 -20.62 -3.57 -11.53
CA PHE A 162 -21.08 -3.08 -10.22
C PHE A 162 -22.48 -3.56 -9.87
N LYS A 163 -23.40 -3.56 -10.85
CA LYS A 163 -24.79 -4.01 -10.67
C LYS A 163 -24.89 -5.49 -10.29
N ASN A 164 -23.98 -6.33 -10.80
CA ASN A 164 -23.97 -7.78 -10.57
C ASN A 164 -22.71 -8.26 -9.84
N LYS A 165 -22.10 -7.41 -9.01
CA LYS A 165 -20.78 -7.66 -8.40
C LYS A 165 -20.65 -8.99 -7.68
N GLU A 166 -21.72 -9.45 -7.01
CA GLU A 166 -21.75 -10.72 -6.29
C GLU A 166 -21.57 -11.92 -7.24
N GLN A 167 -22.02 -11.81 -8.49
CA GLN A 167 -21.88 -12.87 -9.48
C GLN A 167 -20.45 -13.00 -10.02
N TYR A 168 -19.66 -11.92 -9.93
CA TYR A 168 -18.29 -11.88 -10.43
C TYR A 168 -17.25 -12.10 -9.35
N ALA A 169 -17.61 -12.08 -8.06
CA ALA A 169 -16.68 -12.31 -6.96
C ALA A 169 -15.83 -13.58 -7.18
N GLY A 170 -14.50 -13.41 -7.15
CA GLY A 170 -13.52 -14.46 -7.37
C GLY A 170 -13.34 -14.91 -8.83
N LYS A 171 -14.08 -14.33 -9.79
CA LYS A 171 -14.00 -14.67 -11.21
C LYS A 171 -13.12 -13.70 -11.97
N LYS A 172 -12.55 -14.19 -13.08
CA LYS A 172 -11.90 -13.36 -14.08
C LYS A 172 -12.94 -12.65 -14.93
N VAL A 173 -12.75 -11.34 -15.13
CA VAL A 173 -13.57 -10.52 -16.02
C VAL A 173 -12.70 -9.78 -17.01
N ILE A 174 -13.26 -9.46 -18.18
CA ILE A 174 -12.63 -8.59 -19.17
C ILE A 174 -13.40 -7.27 -19.18
N VAL A 175 -12.69 -6.17 -18.96
CA VAL A 175 -13.28 -4.83 -18.94
C VAL A 175 -12.41 -3.91 -19.79
N SER A 176 -13.02 -2.95 -20.49
CA SER A 176 -12.28 -1.92 -21.22
C SER A 176 -12.68 -0.55 -20.71
N GLY A 177 -11.73 0.37 -20.66
CA GLY A 177 -12.00 1.72 -20.18
C GLY A 177 -10.84 2.66 -20.43
N LYS A 178 -11.14 3.96 -20.34
CA LYS A 178 -10.14 5.02 -20.39
C LYS A 178 -9.52 5.20 -19.02
N VAL A 179 -8.20 5.28 -18.96
CA VAL A 179 -7.42 5.51 -17.75
C VAL A 179 -7.62 6.95 -17.28
N VAL A 180 -8.12 7.11 -16.05
CA VAL A 180 -8.42 8.41 -15.44
C VAL A 180 -7.56 8.71 -14.22
N LYS A 181 -6.81 7.73 -13.71
CA LYS A 181 -5.83 7.90 -12.65
C LYS A 181 -4.82 6.75 -12.66
N VAL A 182 -3.54 7.06 -12.41
CA VAL A 182 -2.47 6.05 -12.33
C VAL A 182 -1.52 6.37 -11.18
N ASN A 183 -1.50 5.49 -10.18
CA ASN A 183 -0.51 5.48 -9.11
C ASN A 183 0.39 4.25 -9.25
N ASN A 184 1.66 4.46 -9.60
CA ASN A 184 2.59 3.36 -9.83
C ASN A 184 3.33 2.98 -8.55
N ALA A 185 3.78 1.73 -8.46
CA ALA A 185 4.64 1.22 -7.40
C ALA A 185 4.08 1.36 -5.96
N ILE A 186 2.75 1.30 -5.79
CA ILE A 186 2.13 1.23 -4.46
C ILE A 186 1.96 -0.25 -4.09
N MET A 187 2.57 -0.66 -2.97
CA MET A 187 2.57 -2.06 -2.50
C MET A 187 3.09 -3.04 -3.57
N LYS A 188 4.14 -2.64 -4.30
CA LYS A 188 4.74 -3.42 -5.41
C LYS A 188 3.78 -3.68 -6.59
N LYS A 189 2.74 -2.84 -6.74
CA LYS A 189 1.75 -2.90 -7.83
C LYS A 189 1.47 -1.51 -8.39
N ASN A 190 0.96 -1.46 -9.61
CA ASN A 190 0.39 -0.25 -10.18
C ASN A 190 -1.12 -0.26 -9.93
N TRP A 191 -1.63 0.88 -9.47
CA TRP A 191 -3.04 1.11 -9.18
C TRP A 191 -3.60 2.05 -10.24
N ILE A 192 -4.57 1.56 -10.99
CA ILE A 192 -5.16 2.27 -12.12
C ILE A 192 -6.65 2.42 -11.86
N HIS A 193 -7.17 3.60 -12.15
CA HIS A 193 -8.61 3.81 -12.24
C HIS A 193 -8.99 3.98 -13.71
N ILE A 194 -10.04 3.29 -14.12
CA ILE A 194 -10.62 3.40 -15.46
C ILE A 194 -12.10 3.77 -15.40
N GLN A 195 -12.57 4.49 -16.43
CA GLN A 195 -13.97 4.78 -16.69
C GLN A 195 -14.30 4.40 -18.13
N ASP A 196 -15.50 3.87 -18.38
CA ASP A 196 -15.98 3.51 -19.73
C ASP A 196 -17.18 4.37 -20.20
N GLY A 197 -17.63 5.30 -19.34
CA GLY A 197 -18.79 6.15 -19.57
C GLY A 197 -20.09 5.64 -18.93
N THR A 198 -20.12 4.35 -18.57
CA THR A 198 -21.26 3.72 -17.91
C THR A 198 -21.18 3.92 -16.40
N SER A 199 -22.32 3.80 -15.71
CA SER A 199 -22.39 3.91 -14.26
C SER A 199 -23.57 3.13 -13.68
N ASP A 200 -23.36 2.49 -12.54
CA ASP A 200 -24.43 1.98 -11.67
C ASP A 200 -24.54 2.89 -10.43
N ALA A 201 -25.55 3.76 -10.40
CA ALA A 201 -25.62 4.90 -9.47
C ALA A 201 -24.30 5.70 -9.48
N ASP A 202 -23.64 5.85 -8.33
CA ASP A 202 -22.37 6.58 -8.18
C ASP A 202 -21.13 5.70 -8.50
N ASN A 203 -21.32 4.49 -9.03
CA ASN A 203 -20.23 3.58 -9.39
C ASN A 203 -19.94 3.68 -10.89
N PHE A 204 -19.07 4.62 -11.24
CA PHE A 204 -18.59 4.88 -12.60
C PHE A 204 -17.09 4.62 -12.76
N ASP A 205 -16.38 4.46 -11.65
CA ASP A 205 -14.93 4.39 -11.56
C ASP A 205 -14.51 3.00 -11.07
N LEU A 206 -13.72 2.31 -11.88
CA LEU A 206 -13.23 0.96 -11.57
C LEU A 206 -11.76 1.04 -11.21
N THR A 207 -11.43 0.65 -9.97
CA THR A 207 -10.05 0.51 -9.51
C THR A 207 -9.53 -0.89 -9.82
N LEU A 208 -8.30 -0.96 -10.34
CA LEU A 208 -7.59 -2.21 -10.57
C LEU A 208 -6.13 -2.14 -10.13
N THR A 209 -5.56 -3.29 -9.79
CA THR A 209 -4.11 -3.46 -9.58
C THR A 209 -3.48 -4.32 -10.66
N THR A 210 -2.30 -3.95 -11.14
CA THR A 210 -1.59 -4.62 -12.23
C THR A 210 -0.07 -4.47 -12.09
N GLN A 211 0.68 -5.34 -12.77
CA GLN A 211 2.12 -5.16 -13.00
C GLN A 211 2.43 -4.41 -14.31
N ASN A 212 1.46 -4.31 -15.23
CA ASN A 212 1.63 -3.57 -16.48
C ASN A 212 1.65 -2.06 -16.23
N GLN A 213 2.26 -1.32 -17.16
CA GLN A 213 2.22 0.15 -17.16
C GLN A 213 1.07 0.64 -18.06
N ALA A 214 0.43 1.72 -17.64
CA ALA A 214 -0.51 2.49 -18.46
C ALA A 214 -0.34 3.98 -18.17
N ASN A 215 -0.71 4.81 -19.14
CA ASN A 215 -0.67 6.26 -19.03
C ASN A 215 -2.07 6.85 -18.85
N MET A 216 -2.11 8.05 -18.28
CA MET A 216 -3.33 8.83 -18.18
C MET A 216 -3.92 9.07 -19.58
N GLY A 217 -5.21 8.77 -19.75
CA GLY A 217 -5.93 8.96 -21.01
C GLY A 217 -5.92 7.77 -21.97
N ASP A 218 -5.09 6.75 -21.72
CA ASP A 218 -5.06 5.53 -22.53
C ASP A 218 -6.42 4.81 -22.48
N ILE A 219 -6.85 4.22 -23.58
CA ILE A 219 -7.97 3.26 -23.59
C ILE A 219 -7.34 1.86 -23.52
N ILE A 220 -7.60 1.16 -22.42
CA ILE A 220 -7.02 -0.16 -22.16
C ILE A 220 -8.11 -1.23 -22.03
N THR A 221 -7.79 -2.45 -22.44
CA THR A 221 -8.55 -3.65 -22.13
C THR A 221 -7.78 -4.46 -21.11
N ILE A 222 -8.44 -4.86 -20.02
CA ILE A 222 -7.83 -5.62 -18.93
C ILE A 222 -8.56 -6.93 -18.72
N GLU A 223 -7.83 -7.95 -18.28
CA GLU A 223 -8.38 -9.16 -17.67
C GLU A 223 -7.82 -9.32 -16.26
N GLY A 224 -8.67 -9.47 -15.26
CA GLY A 224 -8.23 -9.70 -13.87
C GLY A 224 -9.33 -10.30 -13.00
N THR A 225 -9.01 -10.60 -11.75
CA THR A 225 -9.92 -11.27 -10.81
C THR A 225 -10.66 -10.25 -9.94
N VAL A 226 -11.97 -10.37 -9.83
CA VAL A 226 -12.81 -9.47 -9.02
C VAL A 226 -12.76 -9.87 -7.55
N PHE A 227 -12.48 -8.91 -6.68
CA PHE A 227 -12.57 -9.03 -5.23
C PHE A 227 -13.57 -8.02 -4.68
N LEU A 228 -14.35 -8.44 -3.69
CA LEU A 228 -15.32 -7.58 -3.00
C LEU A 228 -14.87 -7.30 -1.58
N ASN A 229 -15.27 -6.14 -1.05
CA ASN A 229 -15.02 -5.71 0.33
C ASN A 229 -13.55 -5.85 0.75
N LYS A 230 -12.63 -5.58 -0.17
CA LYS A 230 -11.20 -5.78 0.07
C LYS A 230 -10.67 -4.64 0.92
N ASP A 231 -10.13 -4.98 2.09
CA ASP A 231 -9.48 -4.03 2.99
C ASP A 231 -7.96 -4.18 2.89
N PHE A 232 -7.27 -3.10 2.53
CA PHE A 232 -5.81 -3.02 2.47
C PHE A 232 -5.21 -2.45 3.76
N GLY A 233 -6.02 -2.28 4.80
CA GLY A 233 -5.64 -1.65 6.05
C GLY A 233 -5.66 -0.14 5.94
N ALA A 234 -5.65 0.50 7.11
CA ALA A 234 -5.65 1.95 7.25
C ALA A 234 -6.70 2.58 6.29
N GLY A 235 -7.99 2.31 6.48
CA GLY A 235 -9.06 3.01 5.75
C GLY A 235 -9.15 2.81 4.22
N TYR A 236 -8.21 2.11 3.59
CA TYR A 236 -8.22 1.79 2.16
C TYR A 236 -9.00 0.49 1.93
N SER A 237 -10.32 0.62 1.88
CA SER A 237 -11.20 -0.50 1.55
C SER A 237 -11.96 -0.25 0.25
N TYR A 238 -12.09 -1.28 -0.57
CA TYR A 238 -12.80 -1.23 -1.84
C TYR A 238 -13.98 -2.19 -1.79
N ASP A 239 -15.18 -1.68 -2.07
CA ASP A 239 -16.38 -2.52 -2.20
C ASP A 239 -16.24 -3.50 -3.36
N LEU A 240 -15.55 -3.06 -4.43
CA LEU A 240 -15.13 -3.87 -5.58
C LEU A 240 -13.77 -3.40 -6.07
N ILE A 241 -12.86 -4.34 -6.35
CA ILE A 241 -11.56 -4.10 -6.99
C ILE A 241 -11.23 -5.26 -7.93
N ILE A 242 -10.50 -4.98 -9.02
CA ILE A 242 -9.88 -6.03 -9.83
C ILE A 242 -8.40 -6.16 -9.44
N GLU A 243 -7.97 -7.34 -9.03
CA GLU A 243 -6.55 -7.60 -8.73
C GLU A 243 -5.89 -8.49 -9.78
N GLU A 244 -4.56 -8.38 -9.86
CA GLU A 244 -3.69 -9.10 -10.80
C GLU A 244 -4.17 -8.94 -12.26
N ALA A 245 -4.62 -7.74 -12.60
CA ALA A 245 -5.07 -7.43 -13.94
C ALA A 245 -3.91 -7.46 -14.93
N VAL A 246 -4.15 -8.01 -16.11
CA VAL A 246 -3.23 -7.98 -17.24
C VAL A 246 -3.83 -7.08 -18.31
N ILE A 247 -3.06 -6.10 -18.78
CA ILE A 247 -3.44 -5.27 -19.94
C ILE A 247 -3.22 -6.10 -21.21
N LYS A 248 -4.26 -6.24 -22.03
CA LYS A 248 -4.24 -6.98 -23.29
C LYS A 248 -3.90 -6.08 -24.48
#